data_AF-A0A928GPT5-F1
#
_entry.id   AF-A0A928GPT5-F1
#
_cell.length_a   1.000
_cell.length_b   1.000
_cell.length_c   1.000
_cell.angle_alpha   90.00
_cell.angle_beta   90.00
_cell.angle_gamma   90.00
#
_symmetry.space_group_name_H-M   'P 1'
#
loop_
_entity.id
_entity.type
_entity.pdbx_description
1 polymer ?
#
loop_
_entity_poly.entity_id
_entity_poly.type
_entity_poly.pdbx_seq_one_letter_code
_entity_poly.pdbx_strand_id
1 'polypeptide(L)'
;MLDSFLLFCQDWGYLGLTLAAFIAGSVFPFSSEVVMTALLKIGLNPWLCMVSATIGNVMGGMTCYLIGRAGKPEWITKYLKVSDEKMAKAMKFMDKYGVWAAFFAFVPYIGSAIVIALGLMRSSWVFTLIAMTAGKFLRYLLLYGIFIGIVSIA
;
A
#
# COMPACT_ATOMS: atom_id res chain seq x y z
N MET A 1 -3.17 -12.70 18.69
CA MET A 1 -2.52 -12.72 17.35
C MET A 1 -1.99 -11.34 16.99
N LEU A 2 -2.84 -10.29 16.99
CA LEU A 2 -2.41 -8.92 16.68
C LEU A 2 -1.39 -8.38 17.69
N ASP A 3 -1.61 -8.61 18.99
CA ASP A 3 -0.68 -8.15 20.04
C ASP A 3 0.69 -8.83 19.95
N SER A 4 0.72 -10.13 19.69
CA SER A 4 1.96 -10.89 19.47
C SER A 4 2.73 -10.39 18.24
N PHE A 5 2.01 -9.98 17.19
CA PHE A 5 2.63 -9.41 15.99
C PHE A 5 3.14 -7.99 16.22
N LEU A 6 2.43 -7.18 17.01
CA LEU A 6 2.88 -5.84 17.39
C LEU A 6 4.14 -5.91 18.26
N LEU A 7 4.19 -6.83 19.22
CA LEU A 7 5.38 -7.11 20.03
C LEU A 7 6.56 -7.52 19.14
N PHE A 8 6.35 -8.46 18.22
CA PHE A 8 7.37 -8.81 17.22
C PHE A 8 7.85 -7.59 16.43
N CYS A 9 6.93 -6.72 15.98
CA CYS A 9 7.32 -5.52 15.23
C CYS A 9 8.07 -4.50 16.09
N GLN A 10 7.77 -4.41 17.39
CA GLN A 10 8.50 -3.56 18.34
C GLN A 10 9.92 -4.08 18.56
N ASP A 11 10.08 -5.39 18.77
CA ASP A 11 11.38 -6.02 18.99
C ASP A 11 12.30 -5.86 17.76
N TRP A 12 11.73 -5.93 16.56
CA TRP A 12 12.47 -5.82 15.29
C TRP A 12 12.51 -4.40 14.72
N GLY A 13 11.87 -3.43 15.38
CA GLY A 13 11.86 -2.01 15.01
C GLY A 13 11.54 -1.75 13.53
N TYR A 14 12.50 -1.15 12.81
CA TYR A 14 12.35 -0.78 11.40
C TYR A 14 12.08 -1.98 10.47
N LEU A 15 12.73 -3.13 10.73
CA LEU A 15 12.52 -4.34 9.94
C LEU A 15 11.11 -4.91 10.15
N GLY A 16 10.66 -4.92 11.42
CA GLY A 16 9.29 -5.29 11.77
C GLY A 16 8.27 -4.42 11.03
N LEU A 17 8.50 -3.11 10.99
CA LEU A 17 7.67 -2.16 10.25
C LEU A 17 7.66 -2.42 8.74
N THR A 18 8.82 -2.70 8.13
CA THR A 18 8.89 -3.02 6.71
C THR A 18 8.09 -4.28 6.37
N LEU A 19 8.20 -5.33 7.18
CA LEU A 19 7.43 -6.57 6.99
C LEU A 19 5.93 -6.33 7.17
N ALA A 20 5.53 -5.62 8.22
CA ALA A 20 4.15 -5.23 8.45
C ALA A 20 3.58 -4.40 7.28
N ALA A 21 4.36 -3.44 6.78
CA ALA A 21 3.99 -2.61 5.65
C ALA A 21 3.94 -3.38 4.33
N PHE A 22 4.80 -4.38 4.14
CA PHE A 22 4.73 -5.31 3.01
C PHE A 22 3.42 -6.08 2.98
N ILE A 23 3.01 -6.63 4.12
CA ILE A 23 1.74 -7.36 4.23
C ILE A 23 0.56 -6.40 3.99
N ALA A 24 0.58 -5.20 4.60
CA ALA A 24 -0.44 -4.17 4.39
C ALA A 24 -0.54 -3.67 2.95
N GLY A 25 0.59 -3.55 2.26
CA GLY A 25 0.67 -3.11 0.87
C GLY A 25 0.27 -4.17 -0.14
N SER A 26 0.12 -5.42 0.31
CA SER A 26 -0.30 -6.56 -0.48
C SER A 26 -1.84 -6.66 -0.54
N VAL A 27 -2.37 -7.85 -0.86
CA VAL A 27 -3.83 -8.10 -0.92
C VAL A 27 -4.45 -8.28 0.49
N PHE A 28 -3.62 -8.37 1.53
CA PHE A 28 -4.07 -8.65 2.89
C PHE A 28 -4.58 -7.40 3.60
N PRO A 29 -5.73 -7.47 4.30
CA PRO A 29 -6.25 -6.37 5.10
C PRO A 29 -5.41 -6.25 6.39
N PHE A 30 -4.30 -5.54 6.31
CA PHE A 30 -3.42 -5.25 7.44
C PHE A 30 -3.15 -3.74 7.54
N SER A 31 -3.00 -3.21 8.76
CA SER A 31 -2.76 -1.78 8.97
C SER A 31 -1.34 -1.51 9.42
N SER A 32 -0.51 -1.03 8.50
CA SER A 32 0.84 -0.55 8.79
C SER A 32 0.87 0.74 9.60
N GLU A 33 -0.23 1.49 9.62
CA GLU A 33 -0.42 2.74 10.38
C GLU A 33 -0.26 2.49 11.88
N VAL A 34 -0.94 1.44 12.36
CA VAL A 34 -0.96 1.07 13.77
C VAL A 34 0.45 0.68 14.22
N VAL A 35 1.17 -0.08 13.39
CA VAL A 35 2.56 -0.47 13.68
C VAL A 35 3.48 0.75 13.68
N MET A 36 3.39 1.62 12.67
CA MET A 36 4.21 2.85 12.60
C MET A 36 3.98 3.75 13.82
N THR A 37 2.71 4.00 14.18
CA THR A 37 2.37 4.85 15.33
C THR A 37 2.81 4.25 16.67
N ALA A 38 2.72 2.93 16.83
CA ALA A 38 3.26 2.24 18.00
C ALA A 38 4.78 2.42 18.12
N LEU A 39 5.52 2.31 17.01
CA LEU A 39 6.97 2.49 16.98
C LEU A 39 7.39 3.94 17.23
N LEU A 40 6.63 4.91 16.73
CA LEU A 40 6.86 6.33 17.04
C LEU A 40 6.68 6.63 18.54
N LYS A 41 5.68 6.02 19.19
CA LYS A 41 5.43 6.21 20.63
C LYS A 41 6.56 5.70 21.52
N ILE A 42 7.28 4.66 21.09
CA ILE A 42 8.46 4.14 21.82
C ILE A 42 9.76 4.87 21.43
N GLY A 43 9.68 5.95 20.64
CA GLY A 43 10.79 6.87 20.40
C GLY A 43 11.66 6.56 19.17
N LEU A 44 11.23 5.68 18.25
CA LEU A 44 11.99 5.45 17.02
C LEU A 44 12.00 6.69 16.12
N ASN A 45 13.11 6.88 15.40
CA ASN A 45 13.25 8.00 14.45
C ASN A 45 12.11 8.00 13.41
N PRO A 46 11.34 9.09 13.30
CA PRO A 46 10.18 9.14 12.42
C PRO A 46 10.50 9.03 10.92
N TRP A 47 11.61 9.61 10.48
CA TRP A 47 12.04 9.55 9.08
C TRP A 47 12.37 8.11 8.68
N LEU A 48 13.10 7.39 9.54
CA LEU A 48 13.41 5.99 9.30
C LEU A 48 12.15 5.11 9.34
N CYS A 49 11.19 5.40 10.22
CA CYS A 49 9.88 4.73 10.20
C CYS A 49 9.15 4.93 8.87
N MET A 50 9.06 6.18 8.38
CA MET A 50 8.40 6.50 7.10
C MET A 50 9.06 5.82 5.91
N VAL A 51 10.40 5.85 5.84
CA VAL A 51 11.16 5.17 4.77
C VAL A 51 10.94 3.67 4.83
N SER A 52 11.08 3.06 6.01
CA SER A 52 10.91 1.61 6.21
C SER A 52 9.51 1.14 5.84
N ALA A 53 8.48 1.88 6.26
CA ALA A 53 7.09 1.60 5.92
C ALA A 53 6.83 1.78 4.42
N THR A 54 7.38 2.82 3.80
CA THR A 54 7.23 3.07 2.36
C THR A 54 7.85 1.95 1.54
N ILE A 55 9.07 1.52 1.86
CA ILE A 55 9.76 0.40 1.19
C ILE A 55 8.90 -0.86 1.25
N GLY A 56 8.49 -1.26 2.45
CA GLY A 56 7.67 -2.45 2.64
C GLY A 56 6.37 -2.36 1.83
N ASN A 57 5.64 -1.27 1.98
CA ASN A 57 4.36 -1.08 1.31
C ASN A 57 4.50 -1.05 -0.23
N VAL A 58 5.54 -0.40 -0.76
CA VAL A 58 5.84 -0.40 -2.20
C VAL A 58 6.14 -1.81 -2.69
N MET A 59 6.95 -2.59 -1.97
CA MET A 59 7.24 -3.99 -2.31
C MET A 59 5.98 -4.87 -2.30
N GLY A 60 5.11 -4.70 -1.30
CA GLY A 60 3.81 -5.39 -1.26
C GLY A 60 2.93 -5.02 -2.46
N GLY A 61 2.90 -3.73 -2.81
CA GLY A 61 2.20 -3.25 -3.99
C GLY A 61 2.77 -3.81 -5.29
N MET A 62 4.09 -3.87 -5.43
CA MET A 62 4.73 -4.48 -6.61
C MET A 62 4.42 -5.97 -6.72
N THR A 63 4.22 -6.67 -5.60
CA THR A 63 3.74 -8.05 -5.62
C THR A 63 2.33 -8.13 -6.23
N CYS A 64 1.41 -7.24 -5.83
CA CYS A 64 0.09 -7.10 -6.44
C CYS A 64 0.16 -6.77 -7.94
N TYR A 65 1.07 -5.89 -8.34
CA TYR A 65 1.30 -5.54 -9.74
C TYR A 65 1.78 -6.76 -10.54
N LEU A 66 2.71 -7.54 -10.01
CA LEU A 66 3.21 -8.76 -10.66
C LEU A 66 2.12 -9.82 -10.78
N ILE A 67 1.29 -10.00 -9.75
CA ILE A 67 0.10 -10.87 -9.80
C ILE A 67 -0.83 -10.41 -10.92
N GLY A 68 -1.11 -9.11 -11.01
CA GLY A 68 -1.89 -8.55 -12.11
C GLY A 68 -1.25 -8.81 -13.47
N ARG A 69 0.05 -8.58 -13.60
CA ARG A 69 0.79 -8.73 -14.86
C ARG A 69 0.87 -10.18 -15.34
N ALA A 70 0.94 -11.14 -14.42
CA ALA A 70 0.88 -12.57 -14.71
C ALA A 70 -0.56 -13.06 -14.94
N GLY A 71 -1.55 -12.36 -14.38
CA GLY A 71 -2.96 -12.66 -14.54
C GLY A 71 -3.43 -12.47 -15.98
N LYS A 72 -4.41 -13.28 -16.38
CA LYS A 72 -5.14 -13.07 -17.64
C LYS A 72 -6.41 -12.26 -17.37
N PRO A 73 -6.88 -11.42 -18.31
CA PRO A 73 -8.14 -10.69 -18.17
C PRO A 73 -9.32 -11.60 -17.80
N GLU A 74 -9.34 -12.82 -18.36
CA GLU A 74 -10.39 -13.82 -18.10
C GLU A 74 -10.43 -14.31 -16.63
N TRP A 75 -9.35 -14.17 -15.87
CA TRP A 75 -9.29 -14.58 -14.46
C TRP A 75 -9.94 -13.57 -13.53
N ILE A 76 -9.91 -12.29 -13.88
CA ILE A 76 -10.51 -11.22 -13.06
C ILE A 76 -12.02 -11.43 -12.95
N THR A 77 -12.69 -11.61 -14.09
CA THR A 77 -14.14 -11.84 -14.16
C THR A 77 -14.53 -13.14 -13.47
N LYS A 78 -13.74 -14.20 -13.63
CA LYS A 78 -14.05 -15.52 -13.08
C LYS A 78 -13.81 -15.65 -11.56
N TYR A 79 -12.70 -15.14 -11.04
CA TYR A 79 -12.28 -15.37 -9.65
C TYR A 79 -12.62 -14.22 -8.71
N LEU A 80 -12.56 -12.97 -9.17
CA LEU A 80 -12.84 -11.81 -8.31
C LEU A 80 -14.33 -11.43 -8.26
N LYS A 81 -15.19 -12.10 -9.05
CA LYS A 81 -16.64 -11.84 -9.15
C LYS A 81 -16.98 -10.34 -9.25
N VAL A 82 -16.09 -9.58 -9.88
CA VAL A 82 -16.29 -8.14 -10.09
C VAL A 82 -17.35 -8.02 -11.17
N SER A 83 -18.41 -7.25 -10.91
CA SER A 83 -19.45 -7.01 -11.92
C SER A 83 -18.83 -6.34 -13.15
N ASP A 84 -19.35 -6.66 -14.35
CA ASP A 84 -18.87 -6.08 -15.60
C ASP A 84 -18.91 -4.55 -15.58
N GLU A 85 -19.87 -3.97 -14.86
CA GLU A 85 -19.98 -2.53 -14.65
C GLU A 85 -18.80 -1.95 -13.84
N LYS A 86 -18.37 -2.63 -12.76
CA LYS A 86 -17.20 -2.24 -11.97
C LYS A 86 -15.91 -2.42 -12.78
N MET A 87 -15.82 -3.48 -13.58
CA MET A 87 -14.72 -3.69 -14.51
C MET A 87 -14.64 -2.60 -15.58
N ALA A 88 -15.75 -2.24 -16.19
CA ALA A 88 -15.82 -1.17 -17.18
C ALA A 88 -15.46 0.20 -16.56
N LYS A 89 -15.92 0.47 -15.33
CA LYS A 89 -15.59 1.69 -14.61
C LYS A 89 -14.11 1.75 -14.24
N ALA A 90 -13.52 0.64 -13.82
CA ALA A 90 -12.08 0.52 -13.59
C ALA A 90 -11.29 0.71 -14.88
N MET A 91 -11.66 0.05 -15.97
CA MET A 91 -11.05 0.22 -17.29
C MET A 91 -11.13 1.68 -17.76
N LYS A 92 -12.27 2.35 -17.60
CA LYS A 92 -12.45 3.76 -17.96
C LYS A 92 -11.63 4.71 -17.09
N PHE A 93 -11.50 4.40 -15.78
CA PHE A 93 -10.61 5.14 -14.88
C PHE A 93 -9.16 4.98 -15.31
N MET A 94 -8.76 3.75 -15.66
CA MET A 94 -7.43 3.44 -16.15
C MET A 94 -7.12 4.06 -17.51
N ASP A 95 -8.10 4.17 -18.42
CA ASP A 95 -7.95 4.87 -19.70
C ASP A 95 -7.72 6.37 -19.49
N LYS A 96 -8.37 6.95 -18.48
CA LYS A 96 -8.27 8.37 -18.16
C LYS A 96 -6.96 8.74 -17.43
N TYR A 97 -6.55 7.94 -16.45
CA TYR A 97 -5.42 8.26 -15.57
C TYR A 97 -4.14 7.47 -15.91
N GLY A 98 -4.25 6.38 -16.67
CA GLY A 98 -3.14 5.54 -17.08
C GLY A 98 -2.31 5.08 -15.89
N VAL A 99 -0.99 5.15 -16.04
CA VAL A 99 -0.03 4.76 -15.00
C VAL A 99 -0.10 5.64 -13.75
N TRP A 100 -0.60 6.88 -13.86
CA TRP A 100 -0.72 7.81 -12.74
C TRP A 100 -1.78 7.39 -11.73
N ALA A 101 -2.70 6.49 -12.10
CA ALA A 101 -3.61 5.86 -11.15
C ALA A 101 -2.85 5.20 -9.98
N ALA A 102 -1.61 4.73 -10.22
CA ALA A 102 -0.74 4.14 -9.19
C ALA A 102 -0.48 5.09 -8.02
N PHE A 103 -0.53 6.41 -8.24
CA PHE A 103 -0.43 7.39 -7.16
C PHE A 103 -1.51 7.19 -6.11
N PHE A 104 -2.74 6.86 -6.51
CA PHE A 104 -3.85 6.64 -5.59
C PHE A 104 -3.82 5.25 -4.92
N ALA A 105 -2.78 4.45 -5.13
CA ALA A 105 -2.62 3.15 -4.48
C ALA A 105 -2.46 3.23 -2.95
N PHE A 106 -2.27 4.43 -2.40
CA PHE A 106 -2.27 4.64 -0.95
C PHE A 106 -3.68 4.60 -0.35
N VAL A 107 -4.76 4.66 -1.13
CA VAL A 107 -6.12 4.65 -0.60
C VAL A 107 -6.44 3.25 -0.04
N PRO A 108 -6.88 3.14 1.24
CA PRO A 108 -7.26 1.87 1.84
C PRO A 108 -8.31 1.12 1.00
N TYR A 109 -8.25 -0.21 1.00
CA TYR A 109 -9.15 -1.14 0.28
C TYR A 109 -9.08 -1.09 -1.27
N ILE A 110 -8.94 0.10 -1.85
CA ILE A 110 -8.95 0.31 -3.30
C ILE A 110 -7.55 0.19 -3.89
N GLY A 111 -6.51 0.52 -3.11
CA GLY A 111 -5.14 0.64 -3.62
C GLY A 111 -4.61 -0.62 -4.28
N SER A 112 -4.76 -1.79 -3.65
CA SER A 112 -4.31 -3.07 -4.21
C SER A 112 -5.05 -3.42 -5.51
N ALA A 113 -6.34 -3.08 -5.63
CA ALA A 113 -7.10 -3.30 -6.86
C ALA A 113 -6.59 -2.43 -8.03
N ILE A 114 -6.25 -1.17 -7.76
CA ILE A 114 -5.64 -0.27 -8.77
C ILE A 114 -4.33 -0.87 -9.28
N VAL A 115 -3.47 -1.34 -8.36
CA VAL A 115 -2.14 -1.85 -8.71
C VAL A 115 -2.22 -3.19 -9.46
N ILE A 116 -3.16 -4.07 -9.09
CA ILE A 116 -3.46 -5.30 -9.83
C ILE A 116 -3.94 -4.96 -11.25
N ALA A 117 -4.88 -4.01 -11.39
CA ALA A 117 -5.38 -3.57 -12.69
C ALA A 117 -4.27 -2.99 -13.60
N LEU A 118 -3.38 -2.17 -13.05
CA LEU A 118 -2.18 -1.68 -13.74
C LEU A 118 -1.27 -2.80 -14.23
N GLY A 119 -1.11 -3.85 -13.41
CA GLY A 119 -0.40 -5.06 -13.76
C GLY A 119 -1.03 -5.77 -14.96
N LEU A 120 -2.33 -6.03 -14.89
CA LEU A 120 -3.11 -6.70 -15.95
C LEU A 120 -3.04 -5.97 -17.29
N MET A 121 -3.09 -4.64 -17.24
CA MET A 121 -2.94 -3.78 -18.42
C MET A 121 -1.49 -3.66 -18.90
N ARG A 122 -0.54 -4.33 -18.23
CA ARG A 122 0.90 -4.33 -18.53
C ARG A 122 1.48 -2.92 -18.62
N SER A 123 1.00 -2.01 -17.76
CA SER A 123 1.52 -0.63 -17.66
C SER A 123 3.02 -0.61 -17.37
N SER A 124 3.73 0.48 -17.63
CA SER A 124 5.17 0.54 -17.34
C SER A 124 5.44 0.37 -15.85
N TRP A 125 6.27 -0.62 -15.50
CA TRP A 125 6.60 -0.93 -14.11
C TRP A 125 7.36 0.21 -13.43
N VAL A 126 8.20 0.95 -14.18
CA VAL A 126 8.98 2.09 -13.66
C VAL A 126 8.06 3.22 -13.22
N PHE A 127 7.15 3.65 -14.11
CA PHE A 127 6.22 4.73 -13.79
C PHE A 127 5.22 4.31 -12.71
N THR A 128 4.79 3.03 -12.71
CA THR A 128 3.95 2.48 -11.63
C THR A 128 4.66 2.56 -10.29
N LEU A 129 5.93 2.16 -10.24
CA LEU A 129 6.75 2.19 -9.03
C LEU A 129 6.91 3.63 -8.51
N ILE A 130 7.26 4.58 -9.38
CA ILE A 130 7.48 5.98 -9.00
C ILE A 130 6.19 6.59 -8.46
N ALA A 131 5.09 6.49 -9.21
CA ALA A 131 3.80 7.06 -8.82
C ALA A 131 3.28 6.43 -7.53
N MET A 132 3.35 5.10 -7.41
CA MET A 132 2.94 4.38 -6.19
C MET A 132 3.81 4.76 -4.98
N THR A 133 5.12 4.90 -5.16
CA THR A 133 6.03 5.32 -4.09
C THR A 133 5.67 6.71 -3.59
N ALA A 134 5.46 7.66 -4.51
CA ALA A 134 5.05 9.02 -4.14
C ALA A 134 3.75 9.04 -3.35
N GLY A 135 2.73 8.30 -3.80
CA GLY A 135 1.45 8.21 -3.11
C GLY A 135 1.55 7.57 -1.72
N LYS A 136 2.26 6.43 -1.61
CA LYS A 136 2.42 5.72 -0.33
C LYS A 136 3.26 6.52 0.66
N PHE A 137 4.30 7.19 0.19
CA PHE A 137 5.09 8.10 1.02
C PHE A 137 4.24 9.25 1.56
N LEU A 138 3.39 9.86 0.70
CA LEU A 138 2.46 10.91 1.11
C LEU A 138 1.51 10.43 2.22
N ARG A 139 0.99 9.20 2.14
CA ARG A 139 0.16 8.62 3.22
C ARG A 139 0.91 8.59 4.55
N TYR A 140 2.15 8.11 4.58
CA TYR A 140 2.94 8.06 5.82
C TYR A 140 3.31 9.46 6.34
N LEU A 141 3.54 10.41 5.45
CA LEU A 141 3.76 11.81 5.83
C LEU A 141 2.52 12.44 6.47
N LEU A 142 1.32 12.21 5.91
CA LEU A 142 0.06 12.66 6.50
C LEU A 142 -0.19 12.01 7.86
N LEU A 143 0.06 10.71 7.98
CA LEU A 143 -0.08 9.98 9.26
C LEU A 143 0.86 10.53 10.34
N TYR A 144 2.10 10.85 9.96
CA TYR A 144 3.04 11.46 10.89
C TYR A 144 2.60 12.87 11.32
N GLY A 145 2.10 13.69 10.39
CA GLY A 145 1.54 14.99 10.72
C GLY A 145 0.35 14.91 11.69
N ILE A 146 -0.55 13.94 11.48
CA ILE A 146 -1.67 13.65 12.39
C ILE A 146 -1.14 13.21 13.77
N PHE A 147 -0.12 12.34 13.80
CA PHE A 147 0.48 11.87 15.05
C PHE A 147 1.05 13.02 15.88
N ILE A 148 1.84 13.92 15.28
CA ILE A 148 2.35 15.12 15.96
C ILE A 148 1.18 15.97 16.46
N GLY A 149 0.18 16.23 15.62
CA GLY A 149 -0.97 17.05 15.99
C GLY A 149 -1.71 16.51 17.21
N ILE A 150 -1.90 15.19 17.30
CA ILE A 150 -2.51 14.53 18.46
C ILE A 150 -1.62 14.68 19.71
N VAL A 151 -0.31 14.45 19.58
CA VAL A 151 0.62 14.55 20.71
C VAL A 151 0.74 15.98 21.23
N SER A 152 0.68 16.99 20.37
CA SER A 152 0.76 18.40 20.78
C SER A 152 -0.50 18.91 21.52
N ILE A 153 -1.63 18.20 21.39
CA ILE A 153 -2.91 18.56 22.04
C ILE A 153 -3.07 17.82 23.38
N ALA A 154 -2.35 16.71 23.58
CA ALA A 154 -2.39 15.87 24.78
C ALA A 154 -1.39 16.35 25.84
#